data_AF-A0A958RUE4-F1
#
_entry.id   AF-A0A958RUE4-F1
#
_cell.length_a   1.000
_cell.length_b   1.000
_cell.length_c   1.000
_cell.angle_alpha   90.00
_cell.angle_beta   90.00
_cell.angle_gamma   90.00
#
_symmetry.space_group_name_H-M   'P 1'
#
loop_
_entity.id
_entity.type
_entity.pdbx_description
1 polymer ?
#
loop_
_entity_poly.entity_id
_entity_poly.type
_entity_poly.pdbx_seq_one_letter_code
_entity_poly.pdbx_strand_id
1 'polypeptide(L)'
;GGFGSFLVFVPQIFVLTFIVGILEDSGYLARAAIICHRPLSWFGLSGKSFVPLLSGHACAIPAIMAARTIDSPKRRLLTQMVVPLMACSARLPVYSLFIAALIPSTTFLGGLIGYQGLAFFGIYAFSILVALIVSGITSKTLFKKESDSPFVLELPPYRLPHWKPLLTRALSSAWKFITKAGAIIFTVTMVIWFLGYFPDGDGSLSTSYLSVIGKFVSPIFEPLGVDWKFSVAILTSFLAREVFVGTLGTLFGIEGADEDVTGLSDQLTSSGFSLASGFALLVFYAIAMQCVSTLAVMKKEMGGYRYPLIALTLYSVLAYVLAVVTYKILV
;
A
#
# COMPACT_ATOMS: atom_id res chain seq x y z
N GLY A 1 -22.59 3.90 -1.68
CA GLY A 1 -22.86 4.21 -0.25
C GLY A 1 -21.56 4.29 0.53
N GLY A 2 -21.19 5.48 1.04
CA GLY A 2 -19.83 5.75 1.55
C GLY A 2 -19.54 5.31 3.00
N PHE A 3 -20.55 5.11 3.85
CA PHE A 3 -20.33 4.81 5.27
C PHE A 3 -20.06 3.31 5.55
N GLY A 4 -20.57 2.41 4.70
CA GLY A 4 -20.39 0.96 4.87
C GLY A 4 -19.05 0.44 4.35
N SER A 5 -18.51 1.06 3.30
CA SER A 5 -17.31 0.57 2.59
C SER A 5 -16.07 0.49 3.49
N PHE A 6 -15.85 1.47 4.37
CA PHE A 6 -14.68 1.43 5.26
C PHE A 6 -14.83 0.47 6.46
N LEU A 7 -16.07 0.14 6.87
CA LEU A 7 -16.32 -0.79 7.98
C LEU A 7 -15.94 -2.23 7.64
N VAL A 8 -15.93 -2.58 6.34
CA VAL A 8 -15.50 -3.89 5.84
C VAL A 8 -14.05 -4.22 6.26
N PHE A 9 -13.22 -3.21 6.50
CA PHE A 9 -11.83 -3.42 6.93
C PHE A 9 -11.67 -3.70 8.42
N VAL A 10 -12.68 -3.42 9.25
CA VAL A 10 -12.59 -3.61 10.70
C VAL A 10 -12.36 -5.09 11.07
N PRO A 11 -13.13 -6.06 10.53
CA PRO A 11 -12.86 -7.48 10.76
C PRO A 11 -11.47 -7.90 10.27
N GLN A 12 -11.04 -7.41 9.11
CA GLN A 12 -9.75 -7.77 8.51
C GLN A 12 -8.57 -7.27 9.37
N ILE A 13 -8.63 -6.03 9.85
CA ILE A 13 -7.62 -5.47 10.76
C ILE A 13 -7.59 -6.24 12.08
N PHE A 14 -8.75 -6.61 12.63
CA PHE A 14 -8.84 -7.39 13.85
C PHE A 14 -8.16 -8.75 13.69
N VAL A 15 -8.55 -9.54 12.69
CA VAL A 15 -8.01 -10.88 12.42
C VAL A 15 -6.51 -10.82 12.20
N LEU A 16 -6.04 -9.85 11.42
CA LEU A 16 -4.63 -9.73 11.13
C LEU A 16 -3.81 -9.33 12.37
N THR A 17 -4.27 -8.35 13.14
CA THR A 17 -3.58 -7.93 14.37
C THR A 17 -3.54 -9.06 15.39
N PHE A 18 -4.61 -9.85 15.45
CA PHE A 18 -4.69 -11.04 16.30
C PHE A 18 -3.66 -12.10 15.88
N ILE A 19 -3.57 -12.45 14.59
CA ILE A 19 -2.59 -13.44 14.10
C ILE A 19 -1.15 -12.97 14.34
N VAL A 20 -0.84 -11.71 14.03
CA VAL A 20 0.50 -11.15 14.26
C VAL A 20 0.85 -11.17 15.76
N GLY A 21 -0.12 -10.85 16.64
CA GLY A 21 0.08 -10.92 18.08
C GLY A 21 0.34 -12.34 18.59
N ILE A 22 -0.30 -13.36 18.00
CA ILE A 22 -0.01 -14.77 18.33
C ILE A 22 1.44 -15.12 17.97
N LEU A 23 1.90 -14.69 16.79
CA LEU A 23 3.28 -14.94 16.33
C LEU A 23 4.31 -14.19 17.19
N GLU A 24 3.97 -13.01 17.69
CA GLU A 24 4.79 -12.20 18.58
C GLU A 24 4.91 -12.83 19.98
N ASP A 25 3.78 -13.13 20.62
CA ASP A 25 3.75 -13.67 21.98
C ASP A 25 4.28 -15.11 22.08
N SER A 26 4.21 -15.88 20.99
CA SER A 26 4.76 -17.25 20.93
C SER A 26 6.29 -17.30 20.83
N GLY A 27 6.95 -16.17 20.56
CA GLY A 27 8.39 -16.11 20.34
C GLY A 27 8.84 -16.63 18.97
N TYR A 28 7.91 -16.99 18.07
CA TYR A 28 8.23 -17.37 16.69
C TYR A 28 8.90 -16.24 15.93
N LEU A 29 8.43 -15.01 16.11
CA LEU A 29 9.01 -13.83 15.47
C LEU A 29 10.47 -13.58 15.87
N ALA A 30 10.85 -13.88 17.12
CA ALA A 30 12.23 -13.74 17.57
C ALA A 30 13.17 -14.73 16.87
N ARG A 31 12.71 -15.94 16.55
CA ARG A 31 13.49 -16.92 15.77
C ARG A 31 13.54 -16.58 14.29
N ALA A 32 12.41 -16.14 13.73
CA ALA A 32 12.37 -15.66 12.35
C ALA A 32 13.34 -14.49 12.13
N ALA A 33 13.45 -13.58 13.10
CA ALA A 33 14.41 -12.48 13.07
C ALA A 33 15.88 -12.96 12.98
N ILE A 34 16.25 -14.09 13.59
CA ILE A 34 17.61 -14.66 13.50
C ILE A 34 17.86 -15.21 12.10
N ILE A 35 16.91 -15.95 11.53
CA ILE A 35 17.01 -16.52 10.18
C ILE A 35 17.10 -15.39 9.14
N CYS A 36 16.27 -14.36 9.29
CA CYS A 36 16.24 -13.21 8.40
C CYS A 36 17.39 -12.21 8.64
N HIS A 37 18.21 -12.37 9.68
CA HIS A 37 19.28 -11.41 9.98
C HIS A 37 20.30 -11.31 8.84
N ARG A 38 20.79 -12.43 8.31
CA ARG A 38 21.80 -12.44 7.23
C ARG A 38 21.34 -11.75 5.94
N PRO A 39 20.17 -12.07 5.35
CA PRO A 39 19.74 -11.41 4.13
C PRO A 39 19.46 -9.92 4.36
N LEU A 40 18.85 -9.55 5.49
CA LEU A 40 18.52 -8.14 5.78
C LEU A 40 19.74 -7.29 6.11
N SER A 41 20.76 -7.84 6.77
CA SER A 41 21.97 -7.09 7.12
C SER A 41 22.75 -6.63 5.91
N TRP A 42 22.69 -7.36 4.79
CA TRP A 42 23.25 -6.94 3.50
C TRP A 42 22.63 -5.64 2.97
N PHE A 43 21.35 -5.41 3.25
CA PHE A 43 20.62 -4.20 2.88
C PHE A 43 20.60 -3.15 3.99
N GLY A 44 21.44 -3.30 5.03
CA GLY A 44 21.59 -2.36 6.13
C GLY A 44 20.47 -2.41 7.18
N LEU A 45 19.68 -3.48 7.21
CA LEU A 45 18.60 -3.70 8.17
C LEU A 45 19.01 -4.69 9.26
N SER A 46 18.27 -4.74 10.36
CA SER A 46 18.46 -5.74 11.41
C SER A 46 17.50 -6.92 11.24
N GLY A 47 17.83 -8.07 11.82
CA GLY A 47 16.88 -9.18 11.96
C GLY A 47 15.57 -8.76 12.65
N LYS A 48 15.64 -7.85 13.63
CA LYS A 48 14.48 -7.24 14.30
C LYS A 48 13.56 -6.46 13.34
N SER A 49 14.08 -6.04 12.18
CA SER A 49 13.31 -5.32 11.15
C SER A 49 12.34 -6.24 10.40
N PHE A 50 12.52 -7.57 10.47
CA PHE A 50 11.61 -8.54 9.84
C PHE A 50 10.16 -8.38 10.34
N VAL A 51 9.98 -8.17 11.65
CA VAL A 51 8.64 -8.06 12.26
C VAL A 51 7.86 -6.84 11.71
N PRO A 52 8.42 -5.62 11.71
CA PRO A 52 7.82 -4.48 11.01
C PRO A 52 7.55 -4.73 9.52
N LEU A 53 8.48 -5.34 8.77
CA LEU A 53 8.33 -5.52 7.33
C LEU A 53 7.22 -6.53 6.97
N LEU A 54 7.10 -7.61 7.76
CA LEU A 54 5.99 -8.55 7.64
C LEU A 54 4.66 -7.87 7.98
N SER A 55 4.61 -7.09 9.06
CA SER A 55 3.44 -6.30 9.42
C SER A 55 3.09 -5.24 8.37
N GLY A 56 4.07 -4.73 7.63
CA GLY A 56 3.88 -3.73 6.57
C GLY A 56 3.05 -4.23 5.38
N HIS A 57 3.14 -5.53 5.07
CA HIS A 57 2.28 -6.18 4.05
C HIS A 57 0.80 -6.19 4.43
N ALA A 58 0.52 -6.08 5.72
CA ALA A 58 -0.84 -5.85 6.18
C ALA A 58 -1.18 -4.36 6.13
N CYS A 59 -0.49 -3.58 6.97
CA CYS A 59 -0.72 -2.15 7.10
C CYS A 59 0.57 -1.46 7.56
N ALA A 60 0.94 -0.38 6.86
CA ALA A 60 2.14 0.38 7.18
C ALA A 60 2.07 1.07 8.56
N ILE A 61 0.89 1.43 9.06
CA ILE A 61 0.71 2.15 10.33
C ILE A 61 1.23 1.35 11.54
N PRO A 62 0.69 0.15 11.86
CA PRO A 62 1.18 -0.65 12.99
C PRO A 62 2.63 -1.10 12.77
N ALA A 63 3.05 -1.32 11.53
CA ALA A 63 4.42 -1.69 11.20
C ALA A 63 5.45 -0.59 11.54
N ILE A 64 5.17 0.67 11.19
CA ILE A 64 6.02 1.81 11.54
C ILE A 64 6.12 1.98 13.07
N MET A 65 5.02 1.75 13.79
CA MET A 65 5.02 1.79 15.26
C MET A 65 5.80 0.61 15.87
N ALA A 66 5.70 -0.59 15.28
CA ALA A 66 6.42 -1.79 15.72
C ALA A 66 7.95 -1.64 15.56
N ALA A 67 8.41 -0.81 14.62
CA ALA A 67 9.82 -0.52 14.44
C ALA A 67 10.50 0.12 15.68
N ARG A 68 9.73 0.60 16.66
CA ARG A 68 10.26 1.08 17.96
C ARG A 68 11.06 0.05 18.75
N THR A 69 10.82 -1.24 18.48
CA THR A 69 11.53 -2.36 19.10
C THR A 69 12.97 -2.54 18.60
N ILE A 70 13.38 -1.76 17.58
CA ILE A 70 14.73 -1.76 17.04
C ILE A 70 15.58 -0.75 17.83
N ASP A 71 16.62 -1.24 18.50
CA ASP A 71 17.46 -0.44 19.39
C ASP A 71 18.29 0.63 18.64
N SER A 72 18.86 0.24 17.49
CA SER A 72 19.69 1.13 16.68
C SER A 72 18.82 2.22 16.02
N PRO A 73 19.06 3.52 16.28
CA PRO A 73 18.26 4.61 15.72
C PRO A 73 18.32 4.62 14.19
N LYS A 74 19.50 4.37 13.61
CA LYS A 74 19.71 4.25 12.17
C LYS A 74 18.83 3.17 11.53
N ARG A 75 18.90 1.93 12.01
CA ARG A 75 18.12 0.82 11.42
C ARG A 75 16.63 0.97 11.69
N ARG A 76 16.24 1.61 12.80
CA ARG A 76 14.86 1.99 13.09
C ARG A 76 14.32 2.95 12.04
N LEU A 77 15.04 4.04 11.76
CA LEU A 77 14.63 5.03 10.74
C LEU A 77 14.59 4.41 9.34
N LEU A 78 15.59 3.60 8.98
CA LEU A 78 15.60 2.85 7.73
C LEU A 78 14.36 1.95 7.60
N THR A 79 14.05 1.17 8.63
CA THR A 79 12.89 0.28 8.62
C THR A 79 11.59 1.07 8.45
N GLN A 80 11.43 2.19 9.16
CA GLN A 80 10.25 3.04 9.03
C GLN A 80 10.10 3.66 7.62
N MET A 81 11.20 3.94 6.92
CA MET A 81 11.17 4.40 5.52
C MET A 81 10.86 3.27 4.53
N VAL A 82 11.32 2.05 4.81
CA VAL A 82 11.17 0.90 3.90
C VAL A 82 9.77 0.28 4.01
N VAL A 83 9.14 0.32 5.19
CA VAL A 83 7.80 -0.26 5.42
C VAL A 83 6.73 0.23 4.42
N PRO A 84 6.63 1.54 4.07
CA PRO A 84 5.68 2.02 3.06
C PRO A 84 5.85 1.46 1.63
N LEU A 85 7.01 0.88 1.31
CA LEU A 85 7.26 0.22 0.02
C LEU A 85 6.68 -1.20 -0.04
N MET A 86 6.30 -1.77 1.11
CA MET A 86 5.62 -3.06 1.15
C MET A 86 4.19 -2.93 0.61
N ALA A 87 3.74 -3.96 -0.10
CA ALA A 87 2.38 -4.01 -0.65
C ALA A 87 1.38 -4.30 0.47
N CYS A 88 0.66 -3.26 0.92
CA CYS A 88 -0.36 -3.38 1.96
C CYS A 88 -1.68 -3.98 1.42
N SER A 89 -2.52 -4.52 2.30
CA SER A 89 -3.79 -5.16 1.92
C SER A 89 -4.75 -4.22 1.18
N ALA A 90 -4.68 -2.92 1.45
CA ALA A 90 -5.49 -1.92 0.77
C ALA A 90 -5.14 -1.72 -0.73
N ARG A 91 -4.01 -2.27 -1.22
CA ARG A 91 -3.66 -2.27 -2.65
C ARG A 91 -4.25 -3.46 -3.40
N LEU A 92 -4.73 -4.48 -2.70
CA LEU A 92 -5.26 -5.70 -3.32
C LEU A 92 -6.40 -5.43 -4.32
N PRO A 93 -7.40 -4.56 -4.04
CA PRO A 93 -8.48 -4.29 -5.00
C PRO A 93 -7.97 -3.69 -6.32
N VAL A 94 -6.95 -2.83 -6.25
CA VAL A 94 -6.34 -2.21 -7.42
C VAL A 94 -5.59 -3.25 -8.24
N TYR A 95 -4.81 -4.11 -7.57
CA TYR A 95 -4.10 -5.20 -8.25
C TYR A 95 -5.07 -6.22 -8.86
N SER A 96 -6.12 -6.61 -8.14
CA SER A 96 -7.12 -7.54 -8.66
C SER A 96 -7.83 -6.98 -9.88
N LEU A 97 -8.17 -5.68 -9.87
CA LEU A 97 -8.80 -5.03 -11.03
C LEU A 97 -7.90 -5.06 -12.25
N PHE A 98 -6.65 -4.63 -12.13
CA PHE A 98 -5.74 -4.63 -13.27
C PHE A 98 -5.37 -6.05 -13.72
N ILE A 99 -5.13 -6.98 -12.80
CA ILE A 99 -4.83 -8.38 -13.16
C ILE A 99 -6.03 -9.03 -13.85
N ALA A 100 -7.25 -8.80 -13.37
CA ALA A 100 -8.47 -9.32 -14.01
C ALA A 100 -8.66 -8.74 -15.41
N ALA A 101 -8.37 -7.45 -15.62
CA ALA A 101 -8.48 -6.81 -16.92
C ALA A 101 -7.38 -7.20 -17.91
N LEU A 102 -6.15 -7.43 -17.44
CA LEU A 102 -4.98 -7.57 -18.31
C LEU A 102 -4.60 -9.03 -18.59
N ILE A 103 -4.91 -9.95 -17.67
CA ILE A 103 -4.37 -11.32 -17.68
C ILE A 103 -5.51 -12.33 -17.80
N PRO A 104 -5.52 -13.16 -18.86
CA PRO A 104 -6.54 -14.17 -19.04
C PRO A 104 -6.48 -15.21 -17.90
N SER A 105 -7.65 -15.73 -17.51
CA SER A 105 -7.82 -16.72 -16.44
C SER A 105 -7.34 -18.14 -16.82
N THR A 106 -6.51 -18.28 -17.85
CA THR A 106 -6.02 -19.58 -18.30
C THR A 106 -5.07 -20.19 -17.26
N THR A 107 -5.19 -21.49 -17.06
CA THR A 107 -4.33 -22.25 -16.15
C THR A 107 -3.23 -22.94 -16.94
N PHE A 108 -1.99 -22.76 -16.52
CA PHE A 108 -0.84 -23.53 -17.00
C PHE A 108 -0.60 -24.73 -16.07
N LEU A 109 0.01 -25.81 -16.58
CA LEU A 109 0.26 -27.04 -15.81
C LEU A 109 -1.03 -27.73 -15.29
N GLY A 110 -1.96 -28.10 -16.19
CA GLY A 110 -3.07 -29.00 -15.84
C GLY A 110 -3.99 -28.52 -14.70
N GLY A 111 -4.10 -27.21 -14.49
CA GLY A 111 -5.00 -26.61 -13.50
C GLY A 111 -4.36 -26.15 -12.18
N LEU A 112 -3.06 -26.39 -11.96
CA LEU A 112 -2.42 -26.04 -10.67
C LEU A 112 -1.90 -24.60 -10.57
N ILE A 113 -1.54 -23.95 -11.68
CA ILE A 113 -0.95 -22.60 -11.68
C ILE A 113 -1.72 -21.69 -12.63
N GLY A 114 -2.45 -20.72 -12.07
CA GLY A 114 -3.10 -19.66 -12.84
C GLY A 114 -2.17 -18.48 -13.11
N TYR A 115 -2.22 -17.89 -14.31
CA TYR A 115 -1.43 -16.69 -14.65
C TYR A 115 -1.71 -15.51 -13.72
N GLN A 116 -2.95 -15.35 -13.26
CA GLN A 116 -3.32 -14.30 -12.32
C GLN A 116 -2.61 -14.44 -10.97
N GLY A 117 -2.49 -15.67 -10.45
CA GLY A 117 -1.76 -15.96 -9.21
C GLY A 117 -0.25 -15.70 -9.36
N LEU A 118 0.32 -16.06 -10.51
CA LEU A 118 1.72 -15.76 -10.82
C LEU A 118 1.98 -14.25 -10.91
N ALA A 119 1.04 -13.48 -11.46
CA ALA A 119 1.15 -12.03 -11.53
C ALA A 119 1.06 -11.37 -10.14
N PHE A 120 0.14 -11.83 -9.28
CA PHE A 120 0.11 -11.41 -7.87
C PHE A 120 1.44 -11.68 -7.18
N PHE A 121 1.97 -12.90 -7.31
CA PHE A 121 3.27 -13.25 -6.73
C PHE A 121 4.38 -12.35 -7.28
N GLY A 122 4.40 -12.08 -8.59
CA GLY A 122 5.36 -11.22 -9.24
C GLY A 122 5.36 -9.78 -8.70
N ILE A 123 4.18 -9.17 -8.53
CA ILE A 123 4.05 -7.80 -8.01
C ILE A 123 4.51 -7.71 -6.54
N TYR A 124 4.16 -8.72 -5.72
CA TYR A 124 4.60 -8.77 -4.32
C TYR A 124 6.12 -8.97 -4.22
N ALA A 125 6.68 -9.89 -5.00
CA ALA A 125 8.12 -10.11 -5.07
C ALA A 125 8.86 -8.85 -5.57
N PHE A 126 8.31 -8.16 -6.57
CA PHE A 126 8.83 -6.90 -7.08
C PHE A 126 8.85 -5.81 -6.00
N SER A 127 7.75 -5.65 -5.24
CA SER A 127 7.66 -4.68 -4.15
C SER A 127 8.71 -4.93 -3.06
N ILE A 128 8.89 -6.19 -2.67
CA ILE A 128 9.92 -6.60 -1.69
C ILE A 128 11.32 -6.30 -2.22
N LEU A 129 11.60 -6.63 -3.49
CA LEU A 129 12.90 -6.41 -4.11
C LEU A 129 13.24 -4.92 -4.20
N VAL A 130 12.29 -4.09 -4.66
CA VAL A 130 12.44 -2.62 -4.68
C VAL A 130 12.68 -2.09 -3.27
N ALA A 131 11.92 -2.56 -2.26
CA ALA A 131 12.08 -2.14 -0.87
C ALA A 131 13.49 -2.45 -0.33
N LEU A 132 14.04 -3.63 -0.63
CA LEU A 132 15.40 -4.00 -0.24
C LEU A 132 16.47 -3.17 -0.96
N ILE A 133 16.31 -2.94 -2.27
CA ILE A 133 17.22 -2.09 -3.05
C ILE A 133 17.24 -0.67 -2.50
N VAL A 134 16.06 -0.07 -2.30
CA VAL A 134 15.92 1.28 -1.73
C VAL A 134 16.51 1.34 -0.32
N SER A 135 16.30 0.31 0.51
CA SER A 135 16.95 0.20 1.83
C SER A 135 18.47 0.23 1.73
N GLY A 136 19.05 -0.58 0.84
CA GLY A 136 20.49 -0.67 0.64
C GLY A 136 21.10 0.65 0.17
N ILE A 137 20.43 1.34 -0.76
CA ILE A 137 20.85 2.67 -1.25
C ILE A 137 20.75 3.71 -0.13
N THR A 138 19.60 3.76 0.57
CA THR A 138 19.33 4.75 1.62
C THR A 138 20.27 4.56 2.82
N SER A 139 20.59 3.32 3.18
CA SER A 139 21.51 2.99 4.29
C SER A 139 22.94 3.48 4.04
N LYS A 140 23.39 3.44 2.77
CA LYS A 140 24.72 3.89 2.35
C LYS A 140 24.82 5.39 2.09
N THR A 141 23.72 6.04 1.72
CA THR A 141 23.68 7.47 1.33
C THR A 141 23.22 8.36 2.48
N LEU A 142 21.94 8.28 2.87
CA LEU A 142 21.32 9.17 3.85
C LEU A 142 21.83 8.97 5.28
N PHE A 143 22.14 7.73 5.67
CA PHE A 143 22.44 7.38 7.07
C PHE A 143 23.90 6.98 7.31
N LYS A 144 24.84 7.45 6.49
CA LYS A 144 26.26 7.07 6.55
C LYS A 144 26.97 7.41 7.88
N LYS A 145 26.52 8.45 8.60
CA LYS A 145 27.17 8.99 9.80
C LYS A 145 26.63 8.49 11.14
N GLU A 146 25.55 7.70 11.14
CA GLU A 146 24.84 7.35 12.37
C GLU A 146 25.34 6.01 12.94
N SER A 147 25.65 5.98 14.24
CA SER A 147 26.28 4.84 14.92
C SER A 147 25.35 3.62 14.97
N ASP A 148 25.87 2.47 14.58
CA ASP A 148 25.13 1.21 14.62
C ASP A 148 25.36 0.53 15.98
N SER A 149 24.28 0.24 16.72
CA SER A 149 24.41 -0.55 17.95
C SER A 149 24.55 -2.04 17.60
N PRO A 150 25.38 -2.81 18.34
CA PRO A 150 25.51 -4.24 18.10
C PRO A 150 24.15 -4.95 18.14
N PHE A 151 23.92 -5.87 17.22
CA PHE A 151 22.70 -6.69 17.24
C PHE A 151 22.81 -7.72 18.36
N VAL A 152 22.27 -7.40 19.53
CA VAL A 152 22.09 -8.34 20.63
C VAL A 152 20.60 -8.66 20.73
N LEU A 153 20.28 -9.95 20.54
CA LEU A 153 18.93 -10.47 20.73
C LEU A 153 19.04 -11.65 21.70
N GLU A 154 18.57 -11.45 22.93
CA GLU A 154 18.35 -12.54 23.86
C GLU A 154 17.19 -13.38 23.34
N LEU A 155 17.40 -14.67 23.12
CA LEU A 155 16.34 -15.55 22.63
C LEU A 155 15.28 -15.73 23.71
N PRO A 156 14.02 -15.29 23.49
CA PRO A 156 12.95 -15.57 24.44
C PRO A 156 12.58 -17.07 24.40
N PRO A 157 12.26 -17.68 25.56
CA PRO A 157 11.72 -19.03 25.59
C PRO A 157 10.35 -19.08 24.91
N TYR A 158 9.99 -20.23 24.33
CA TYR A 158 8.67 -20.44 23.73
C TYR A 158 7.60 -20.36 24.83
N ARG A 159 6.61 -19.48 24.67
CA ARG A 159 5.52 -19.30 25.63
C ARG A 159 4.20 -19.37 24.90
N LEU A 160 3.15 -19.88 25.55
CA LEU A 160 1.81 -19.81 24.99
C LEU A 160 1.32 -18.35 25.02
N PRO A 161 0.67 -17.87 23.95
CA PRO A 161 0.19 -16.50 23.88
C PRO A 161 -0.87 -16.24 24.95
N HIS A 162 -0.82 -15.06 25.57
CA HIS A 162 -1.81 -14.68 26.56
C HIS A 162 -3.07 -14.14 25.85
N TRP A 163 -4.14 -14.93 25.84
CA TRP A 163 -5.37 -14.65 25.09
C TRP A 163 -6.04 -13.31 25.43
N LYS A 164 -6.07 -12.93 26.72
CA LYS A 164 -6.72 -11.68 27.17
C LYS A 164 -6.01 -10.43 26.60
N PRO A 165 -4.70 -10.22 26.81
CA PRO A 165 -3.96 -9.11 26.18
C PRO A 165 -4.07 -9.09 24.66
N LEU A 166 -3.97 -10.26 24.02
CA LEU A 166 -4.05 -10.41 22.58
C LEU A 166 -5.38 -9.89 22.03
N LEU A 167 -6.49 -10.34 22.60
CA LEU A 167 -7.84 -9.93 22.19
C LEU A 167 -8.05 -8.42 22.42
N THR A 168 -7.59 -7.91 23.56
CA THR A 168 -7.68 -6.47 23.90
C THR A 168 -6.85 -5.61 22.94
N ARG A 169 -5.69 -6.09 22.49
CA ARG A 169 -4.83 -5.41 21.51
C ARG A 169 -5.47 -5.40 20.11
N ALA A 170 -6.08 -6.52 19.70
CA ALA A 170 -6.80 -6.60 18.44
C ALA A 170 -8.03 -5.67 18.42
N LEU A 171 -8.87 -5.71 19.47
CA LEU A 171 -10.04 -4.84 19.62
C LEU A 171 -9.66 -3.36 19.70
N SER A 172 -8.63 -3.01 20.49
CA SER A 172 -8.20 -1.61 20.58
C SER A 172 -7.63 -1.08 19.27
N SER A 173 -7.02 -1.92 18.44
CA SER A 173 -6.53 -1.55 17.12
C SER A 173 -7.68 -1.30 16.14
N ALA A 174 -8.68 -2.20 16.14
CA ALA A 174 -9.93 -2.00 15.40
C ALA A 174 -10.66 -0.71 15.83
N TRP A 175 -10.75 -0.44 17.13
CA TRP A 175 -11.38 0.77 17.65
C TRP A 175 -10.62 2.06 17.28
N LYS A 176 -9.29 2.03 17.35
CA LYS A 176 -8.44 3.14 16.90
C LYS A 176 -8.61 3.41 15.40
N PHE A 177 -8.80 2.38 14.58
CA PHE A 177 -9.09 2.53 13.17
C PHE A 177 -10.43 3.27 12.96
N ILE A 178 -11.51 2.82 13.60
CA ILE A 178 -12.83 3.47 13.50
C ILE A 178 -12.76 4.94 13.93
N THR A 179 -12.18 5.22 15.09
CA THR A 179 -12.18 6.57 15.68
C THR A 179 -11.22 7.54 15.00
N LYS A 180 -10.05 7.09 14.52
CA LYS A 180 -9.05 7.98 13.93
C LYS A 180 -9.03 7.94 12.41
N ALA A 181 -9.03 6.75 11.80
CA ALA A 181 -9.00 6.63 10.36
C ALA A 181 -10.39 6.89 9.76
N GLY A 182 -11.46 6.41 10.41
CA GLY A 182 -12.84 6.62 9.95
C GLY A 182 -13.20 8.10 9.80
N ALA A 183 -12.82 8.96 10.75
CA ALA A 183 -13.09 10.40 10.66
C ALA A 183 -12.38 11.06 9.45
N ILE A 184 -11.15 10.65 9.14
CA ILE A 184 -10.39 11.15 8.00
C ILE A 184 -11.02 10.67 6.69
N ILE A 185 -11.33 9.36 6.60
CA ILE A 185 -11.96 8.75 5.41
C ILE A 185 -13.32 9.40 5.15
N PHE A 186 -14.12 9.61 6.19
CA PHE A 186 -15.43 10.28 6.08
C PHE A 186 -15.29 11.71 5.55
N THR A 187 -14.35 12.49 6.09
CA THR A 187 -14.10 13.85 5.63
C THR A 187 -13.67 13.87 4.16
N VAL A 188 -12.75 12.97 3.77
CA VAL A 188 -12.26 12.82 2.40
C VAL A 188 -13.38 12.43 1.43
N THR A 189 -14.15 11.41 1.78
CA THR A 189 -15.26 10.92 0.93
C THR A 189 -16.35 11.97 0.77
N MET A 190 -16.63 12.75 1.82
CA MET A 190 -17.56 13.89 1.74
C MET A 190 -17.02 14.99 0.82
N VAL A 191 -15.72 15.29 0.89
CA VAL A 191 -15.06 16.26 -0.02
C VAL A 191 -15.07 15.76 -1.47
N ILE A 192 -14.75 14.49 -1.72
CA ILE A 192 -14.80 13.88 -3.07
C ILE A 192 -16.23 13.89 -3.61
N TRP A 193 -17.22 13.55 -2.78
CA TRP A 193 -18.62 13.61 -3.17
C TRP A 193 -19.05 15.02 -3.54
N PHE A 194 -18.66 16.02 -2.74
CA PHE A 194 -18.93 17.43 -3.04
C PHE A 194 -18.28 17.87 -4.36
N LEU A 195 -17.00 17.53 -4.57
CA LEU A 195 -16.26 17.83 -5.81
C LEU A 195 -16.81 17.09 -7.03
N GLY A 196 -17.36 15.89 -6.83
CA GLY A 196 -17.95 15.07 -7.88
C GLY A 196 -19.40 15.45 -8.23
N TYR A 197 -20.13 16.08 -7.31
CA TYR A 197 -21.54 16.43 -7.50
C TYR A 197 -21.75 17.84 -8.10
N PHE A 198 -20.91 18.81 -7.74
CA PHE A 198 -21.01 20.18 -8.27
C PHE A 198 -20.10 20.39 -9.49
N PRO A 199 -20.50 21.22 -10.50
CA PRO A 199 -21.59 22.20 -10.49
C PRO A 199 -22.96 21.75 -11.04
N ASP A 200 -23.04 20.72 -11.89
CA ASP A 200 -24.28 20.42 -12.66
C ASP A 200 -25.31 19.56 -11.90
N GLY A 201 -24.92 18.88 -10.81
CA GLY A 201 -25.85 18.13 -9.95
C GLY A 201 -26.54 16.93 -10.60
N ASP A 202 -26.18 16.57 -11.83
CA ASP A 202 -26.76 15.48 -12.63
C ASP A 202 -26.17 14.10 -12.29
N GLY A 203 -25.15 14.06 -11.42
CA GLY A 203 -24.43 12.83 -11.06
C GLY A 203 -23.44 12.36 -12.13
N SER A 204 -23.25 13.10 -13.22
CA SER A 204 -22.24 12.80 -14.22
C SER A 204 -20.88 13.35 -13.76
N LEU A 205 -19.97 12.44 -13.36
CA LEU A 205 -18.63 12.86 -12.94
C LEU A 205 -17.82 13.52 -14.07
N SER A 206 -18.28 13.50 -15.32
CA SER A 206 -17.61 14.10 -16.48
C SER A 206 -17.59 15.64 -16.51
N THR A 207 -18.57 16.32 -15.92
CA THR A 207 -18.62 17.79 -15.87
C THR A 207 -18.38 18.37 -14.47
N SER A 208 -18.14 17.50 -13.49
CA SER A 208 -17.85 17.87 -12.09
C SER A 208 -16.53 18.65 -11.91
N TYR A 209 -16.39 19.37 -10.79
CA TYR A 209 -15.11 19.97 -10.39
C TYR A 209 -13.97 18.95 -10.30
N LEU A 210 -14.30 17.72 -9.92
CA LEU A 210 -13.35 16.61 -9.88
C LEU A 210 -12.80 16.29 -11.29
N SER A 211 -13.63 16.42 -12.33
CA SER A 211 -13.21 16.25 -13.73
C SER A 211 -12.25 17.36 -14.19
N VAL A 212 -12.47 18.60 -13.74
CA VAL A 212 -11.57 19.73 -14.01
C VAL A 212 -10.19 19.49 -13.39
N ILE A 213 -10.15 19.07 -12.13
CA ILE A 213 -8.89 18.73 -11.44
C ILE A 213 -8.20 17.54 -12.14
N GLY A 214 -8.98 16.52 -12.52
CA GLY A 214 -8.49 15.36 -13.26
C GLY A 214 -7.84 15.72 -14.59
N LYS A 215 -8.50 16.55 -15.39
CA LYS A 215 -7.98 17.05 -16.68
C LYS A 215 -6.77 17.95 -16.51
N PHE A 216 -6.71 18.73 -15.43
CA PHE A 216 -5.54 19.55 -15.11
C PHE A 216 -4.31 18.71 -14.76
N VAL A 217 -4.50 17.58 -14.08
CA VAL A 217 -3.42 16.66 -13.68
C VAL A 217 -3.11 15.62 -14.77
N SER A 218 -4.01 15.41 -15.73
CA SER A 218 -3.87 14.48 -16.85
C SER A 218 -2.53 14.58 -17.60
N PRO A 219 -1.95 15.76 -17.89
CA PRO A 219 -0.68 15.85 -18.62
C PRO A 219 0.49 15.17 -17.91
N ILE A 220 0.44 15.07 -16.58
CA ILE A 220 1.46 14.36 -15.81
C ILE A 220 1.34 12.85 -16.06
N PHE A 221 0.13 12.32 -16.22
CA PHE A 221 -0.10 10.90 -16.38
C PHE A 221 -0.25 10.44 -17.84
N GLU A 222 -0.38 11.37 -18.80
CA GLU A 222 -0.42 11.08 -20.24
C GLU A 222 0.75 10.22 -20.75
N PRO A 223 2.01 10.36 -20.25
CA PRO A 223 3.11 9.47 -20.63
C PRO A 223 2.92 7.99 -20.25
N LEU A 224 1.92 7.67 -19.42
CA LEU A 224 1.55 6.30 -19.05
C LEU A 224 0.42 5.74 -19.93
N GLY A 225 -0.06 6.51 -20.91
CA GLY A 225 -1.15 6.12 -21.81
C GLY A 225 -2.50 5.99 -21.10
N VAL A 226 -2.75 6.83 -20.09
CA VAL A 226 -3.98 6.78 -19.28
C VAL A 226 -4.82 8.04 -19.45
N ASP A 227 -6.14 7.87 -19.47
CA ASP A 227 -7.09 8.97 -19.57
C ASP A 227 -7.20 9.79 -18.27
N TRP A 228 -7.86 10.95 -18.39
CA TRP A 228 -8.19 11.82 -17.25
C TRP A 228 -8.96 11.09 -16.14
N LYS A 229 -9.75 10.05 -16.47
CA LYS A 229 -10.48 9.22 -15.48
C LYS A 229 -9.53 8.53 -14.50
N PHE A 230 -8.43 7.96 -14.99
CA PHE A 230 -7.41 7.35 -14.14
C PHE A 230 -6.65 8.40 -13.34
N SER A 231 -6.42 9.58 -13.92
CA SER A 231 -5.79 10.70 -13.19
C SER A 231 -6.63 11.13 -11.99
N VAL A 232 -7.96 11.22 -12.13
CA VAL A 232 -8.89 11.45 -11.01
C VAL A 232 -8.78 10.33 -9.98
N ALA A 233 -8.85 9.07 -10.40
CA ALA A 233 -8.80 7.93 -9.50
C ALA A 233 -7.46 7.88 -8.73
N ILE A 234 -6.34 8.20 -9.37
CA ILE A 234 -5.01 8.28 -8.71
C ILE A 234 -4.98 9.39 -7.66
N LEU A 235 -5.57 10.55 -7.95
CA LEU A 235 -5.65 11.65 -7.00
C LEU A 235 -6.53 11.32 -5.79
N THR A 236 -7.71 10.74 -6.01
CA THR A 236 -8.60 10.33 -4.90
C THR A 236 -7.96 9.22 -4.06
N SER A 237 -7.21 8.31 -4.71
CA SER A 237 -6.45 7.25 -4.06
C SER A 237 -5.36 7.77 -3.11
N PHE A 238 -4.84 8.98 -3.33
CA PHE A 238 -3.90 9.62 -2.40
C PHE A 238 -4.52 9.89 -1.04
N LEU A 239 -5.81 10.24 -1.02
CA LEU A 239 -6.56 10.51 0.21
C LEU A 239 -7.00 9.22 0.89
N ALA A 240 -7.50 8.25 0.13
CA ALA A 240 -7.86 6.92 0.59
C ALA A 240 -7.66 5.89 -0.53
N ARG A 241 -6.73 4.95 -0.35
CA ARG A 241 -6.29 4.06 -1.43
C ARG A 241 -7.39 3.11 -1.91
N GLU A 242 -8.24 2.66 -0.98
CA GLU A 242 -9.38 1.80 -1.27
C GLU A 242 -10.46 2.46 -2.15
N VAL A 243 -10.51 3.80 -2.21
CA VAL A 243 -11.51 4.55 -2.99
C VAL A 243 -11.17 4.56 -4.49
N PHE A 244 -10.01 4.02 -4.90
CA PHE A 244 -9.60 3.96 -6.30
C PHE A 244 -10.61 3.22 -7.18
N VAL A 245 -10.96 1.98 -6.83
CA VAL A 245 -11.85 1.13 -7.62
C VAL A 245 -13.25 1.76 -7.69
N GLY A 246 -13.76 2.26 -6.58
CA GLY A 246 -15.07 2.92 -6.54
C GLY A 246 -15.11 4.24 -7.33
N THR A 247 -14.02 5.03 -7.32
CA THR A 247 -13.92 6.24 -8.16
C THR A 247 -13.90 5.86 -9.64
N LEU A 248 -13.17 4.79 -10.00
CA LEU A 248 -13.12 4.34 -11.38
C LEU A 248 -14.47 3.77 -11.84
N GLY A 249 -15.10 2.92 -11.01
CA GLY A 249 -16.44 2.38 -11.27
C GLY A 249 -17.48 3.46 -11.51
N THR A 250 -17.53 4.47 -10.65
CA THR A 250 -18.44 5.62 -10.84
C THR A 250 -18.15 6.42 -12.12
N LEU A 251 -16.87 6.58 -12.50
CA LEU A 251 -16.46 7.26 -13.75
C LEU A 251 -16.76 6.46 -15.04
N PHE A 252 -16.89 5.15 -14.93
CA PHE A 252 -17.30 4.26 -16.01
C PHE A 252 -18.81 3.95 -15.98
N GLY A 253 -19.53 4.45 -14.97
CA GLY A 253 -20.99 4.26 -14.84
C GLY A 253 -21.40 2.90 -14.30
N ILE A 254 -20.49 2.18 -13.63
CA ILE A 254 -20.77 0.91 -12.96
C ILE A 254 -21.01 1.20 -11.47
N GLU A 255 -22.25 1.04 -11.03
CA GLU A 255 -22.57 0.98 -9.60
C GLU A 255 -22.10 -0.37 -9.02
N GLY A 256 -21.41 -0.36 -7.88
CA GLY A 256 -20.97 -1.59 -7.21
C GLY A 256 -19.68 -2.23 -7.73
N ALA A 257 -18.85 -1.50 -8.48
CA ALA A 257 -17.57 -2.03 -9.01
C ALA A 257 -16.56 -2.50 -7.94
N ASP A 258 -16.76 -2.10 -6.67
CA ASP A 258 -15.98 -2.58 -5.53
C ASP A 258 -16.29 -4.05 -5.18
N GLU A 259 -17.48 -4.54 -5.56
CA GLU A 259 -17.98 -5.90 -5.31
C GLU A 259 -17.88 -6.79 -6.56
N ASP A 260 -18.05 -6.21 -7.76
CA ASP A 260 -17.88 -6.91 -9.04
C ASP A 260 -16.72 -6.30 -9.86
N VAL A 261 -15.53 -6.83 -9.61
CA VAL A 261 -14.29 -6.44 -10.32
C VAL A 261 -14.31 -6.89 -11.78
N THR A 262 -15.11 -7.91 -12.14
CA THR A 262 -15.14 -8.50 -13.49
C THR A 262 -15.92 -7.64 -14.49
N GLY A 263 -17.03 -7.03 -14.06
CA GLY A 263 -17.76 -6.08 -14.90
C GLY A 263 -16.94 -4.83 -15.25
N LEU A 264 -16.11 -4.34 -14.32
CA LEU A 264 -15.24 -3.20 -14.55
C LEU A 264 -14.04 -3.54 -15.45
N SER A 265 -13.49 -4.76 -15.35
CA SER A 265 -12.40 -5.19 -16.24
C SER A 265 -12.81 -5.27 -17.72
N ASP A 266 -14.04 -5.68 -18.00
CA ASP A 266 -14.55 -5.78 -19.38
C ASP A 266 -14.77 -4.40 -20.00
N GLN A 267 -15.27 -3.43 -19.21
CA GLN A 267 -15.39 -2.05 -19.66
C GLN A 267 -14.04 -1.36 -19.87
N LEU A 268 -13.05 -1.64 -19.02
CA LEU A 268 -11.69 -1.12 -19.20
C LEU A 268 -11.11 -1.59 -20.53
N THR A 269 -11.26 -2.88 -20.84
CA THR A 269 -10.76 -3.45 -22.11
C THR A 269 -11.45 -2.84 -23.33
N SER A 270 -12.76 -2.61 -23.25
CA SER A 270 -13.51 -1.98 -24.35
C SER A 270 -13.25 -0.49 -24.52
N SER A 271 -12.78 0.21 -23.48
CA SER A 271 -12.42 1.64 -23.53
C SER A 271 -11.12 1.96 -24.27
N GLY A 272 -10.40 0.95 -24.77
CA GLY A 272 -9.10 1.13 -25.43
C GLY A 272 -7.92 1.15 -24.46
N PHE A 273 -8.11 0.68 -23.22
CA PHE A 273 -7.06 0.57 -22.23
C PHE A 273 -5.98 -0.44 -22.68
N SER A 274 -4.75 0.05 -22.90
CA SER A 274 -3.65 -0.78 -23.40
C SER A 274 -3.07 -1.71 -22.31
N LEU A 275 -2.50 -2.84 -22.73
CA LEU A 275 -1.76 -3.72 -21.81
C LEU A 275 -0.59 -2.96 -21.15
N ALA A 276 0.09 -2.11 -21.91
CA ALA A 276 1.22 -1.31 -21.44
C ALA A 276 0.83 -0.34 -20.31
N SER A 277 -0.29 0.36 -20.45
CA SER A 277 -0.81 1.28 -19.42
C SER A 277 -1.21 0.54 -18.15
N GLY A 278 -1.75 -0.67 -18.26
CA GLY A 278 -2.06 -1.53 -17.12
C GLY A 278 -0.85 -1.93 -16.30
N PHE A 279 0.20 -2.44 -16.95
CA PHE A 279 1.45 -2.79 -16.25
C PHE A 279 2.14 -1.56 -15.66
N ALA A 280 2.11 -0.42 -16.36
CA ALA A 280 2.66 0.83 -15.84
C ALA A 280 1.94 1.28 -14.55
N LEU A 281 0.60 1.23 -14.53
CA LEU A 281 -0.18 1.54 -13.32
C LEU A 281 0.06 0.53 -12.19
N LEU A 282 0.22 -0.76 -12.49
CA LEU A 282 0.59 -1.77 -11.48
C LEU A 282 1.93 -1.44 -10.82
N VAL A 283 2.95 -1.10 -11.60
CA VAL A 283 4.27 -0.69 -11.09
C VAL A 283 4.19 0.60 -10.29
N PHE A 284 3.42 1.58 -10.77
CA PHE A 284 3.17 2.83 -10.05
C PHE A 284 2.56 2.57 -8.68
N TYR A 285 1.48 1.79 -8.60
CA TYR A 285 0.80 1.46 -7.35
C TYR A 285 1.62 0.56 -6.42
N ALA A 286 2.51 -0.27 -6.96
CA ALA A 286 3.44 -1.09 -6.18
C ALA A 286 4.41 -0.25 -5.34
N ILE A 287 4.80 0.92 -5.82
CA ILE A 287 5.86 1.73 -5.20
C ILE A 287 5.30 3.00 -4.55
N ALA A 288 4.26 3.61 -5.14
CA ALA A 288 3.80 4.93 -4.76
C ALA A 288 3.36 5.01 -3.28
N MET A 289 3.89 6.02 -2.57
CA MET A 289 3.53 6.30 -1.19
C MET A 289 2.29 7.21 -1.10
N GLN A 290 1.12 6.65 -1.40
CA GLN A 290 -0.17 7.35 -1.43
C GLN A 290 -1.00 7.21 -0.15
N CYS A 291 -0.42 7.34 1.05
CA CYS A 291 -1.19 7.12 2.28
C CYS A 291 -0.95 8.24 3.30
N VAL A 292 -1.89 9.19 3.38
CA VAL A 292 -1.84 10.34 4.30
C VAL A 292 -1.70 9.90 5.75
N SER A 293 -2.42 8.85 6.15
CA SER A 293 -2.34 8.30 7.52
C SER A 293 -0.97 7.71 7.82
N THR A 294 -0.30 7.10 6.83
CA THR A 294 1.09 6.64 6.95
C THR A 294 2.04 7.82 7.16
N LEU A 295 1.91 8.90 6.38
CA LEU A 295 2.74 10.10 6.56
C LEU A 295 2.54 10.76 7.93
N ALA A 296 1.31 10.82 8.42
CA ALA A 296 1.00 11.36 9.74
C ALA A 296 1.68 10.54 10.87
N VAL A 297 1.69 9.21 10.74
CA VAL A 297 2.37 8.32 11.68
C VAL A 297 3.88 8.44 11.55
N MET A 298 4.43 8.46 10.33
CA MET A 298 5.87 8.68 10.11
C MET A 298 6.33 10.00 10.74
N LYS A 299 5.57 11.09 10.55
CA LYS A 299 5.85 12.39 11.18
C LYS A 299 5.92 12.26 12.71
N LYS A 300 4.96 11.56 13.30
CA LYS A 300 4.89 11.37 14.76
C LYS A 300 6.06 10.53 15.28
N GLU A 301 6.45 9.48 14.57
CA GLU A 301 7.54 8.58 14.98
C GLU A 301 8.94 9.15 14.72
N MET A 302 9.11 9.94 13.66
CA MET A 302 10.39 10.52 13.26
C MET A 302 10.64 11.91 13.87
N GLY A 303 9.67 12.48 14.60
CA GLY A 303 9.81 13.76 15.30
C GLY A 303 9.91 14.99 14.38
N GLY A 304 9.52 14.88 13.10
CA GLY A 304 9.62 15.98 12.15
C GLY A 304 9.09 15.65 10.76
N TYR A 305 8.98 16.69 9.90
CA TYR A 305 8.46 16.56 8.53
C TYR A 305 9.52 16.20 7.49
N ARG A 306 10.82 16.35 7.81
CA ARG A 306 11.91 16.17 6.85
C ARG A 306 11.88 14.79 6.20
N TYR A 307 11.94 13.73 7.00
CA TYR A 307 11.97 12.36 6.49
C TYR A 307 10.67 11.88 5.84
N PRO A 308 9.47 12.16 6.40
CA PRO A 308 8.21 11.83 5.71
C PRO A 308 8.08 12.51 4.34
N LEU A 309 8.46 13.79 4.23
CA LEU A 309 8.41 14.51 2.95
C LEU A 309 9.43 13.96 1.95
N ILE A 310 10.66 13.70 2.39
CA ILE A 310 11.67 13.06 1.54
C ILE A 310 11.16 11.71 1.02
N ALA A 311 10.59 10.88 1.88
CA ALA A 311 10.07 9.58 1.50
C ALA A 311 8.88 9.70 0.54
N LEU A 312 7.96 10.64 0.78
CA LEU A 312 6.84 10.92 -0.12
C LEU A 312 7.33 11.34 -1.52
N THR A 313 8.24 12.32 -1.59
CA THR A 313 8.72 12.84 -2.86
C THR A 313 9.55 11.79 -3.59
N LEU A 314 10.47 11.12 -2.88
CA LEU A 314 11.38 10.14 -3.46
C LEU A 314 10.60 8.95 -4.02
N TYR A 315 9.62 8.41 -3.28
CA TYR A 315 8.88 7.24 -3.71
C TYR A 315 7.84 7.56 -4.78
N SER A 316 7.21 8.74 -4.75
CA SER A 316 6.34 9.17 -5.83
C SER A 316 7.10 9.39 -7.13
N VAL A 317 8.28 10.02 -7.08
CA VAL A 317 9.14 10.20 -8.26
C VAL A 317 9.65 8.84 -8.76
N LEU A 318 10.13 7.98 -7.87
CA LEU A 318 10.60 6.63 -8.23
C LEU A 318 9.48 5.81 -8.88
N ALA A 319 8.27 5.82 -8.29
CA ALA A 319 7.11 5.13 -8.84
C ALA A 319 6.75 5.65 -10.23
N TYR A 320 6.73 6.97 -10.41
CA TYR A 320 6.42 7.60 -11.70
C TYR A 320 7.44 7.23 -12.77
N VAL A 321 8.74 7.36 -12.47
CA VAL A 321 9.81 7.03 -13.42
C VAL A 321 9.75 5.56 -13.83
N LEU A 322 9.61 4.65 -12.87
CA LEU A 322 9.53 3.22 -13.18
C LEU A 322 8.29 2.88 -13.99
N ALA A 323 7.14 3.50 -13.70
CA ALA A 323 5.92 3.29 -14.46
C ALA A 323 6.04 3.80 -15.91
N VAL A 324 6.64 4.98 -16.14
CA VAL A 324 6.89 5.49 -17.50
C VAL A 324 7.87 4.60 -18.26
N VAL A 325 8.93 4.12 -17.60
CA VAL A 325 9.88 3.18 -18.19
C VAL A 325 9.16 1.87 -18.57
N THR A 326 8.32 1.32 -17.70
CA THR A 326 7.51 0.13 -17.99
C THR A 326 6.60 0.35 -19.19
N TYR A 327 5.91 1.49 -19.27
CA TYR A 327 5.06 1.83 -20.41
C TYR A 327 5.86 1.86 -21.72
N LYS A 328 7.00 2.57 -21.73
CA LYS A 328 7.86 2.71 -22.92
C LYS A 328 8.53 1.41 -23.38
N ILE A 329 8.71 0.44 -22.49
CA ILE A 329 9.26 -0.88 -22.84
C ILE A 329 8.20 -1.78 -23.49
N LEU A 330 6.92 -1.59 -23.13
CA LEU A 330 5.81 -2.45 -23.56
C LEU A 330 5.07 -1.94 -24.81
N VAL A 331 5.29 -0.69 -25.19
CA VAL A 331 4.78 -0.06 -26.43
C VAL A 331 5.80 -0.20 -27.54
#